data_AF-A0A662GF19-F1
#
_entry.id   AF-A0A662GF19-F1
#
_cell.length_a   1.000
_cell.length_b   1.000
_cell.length_c   1.000
_cell.angle_alpha   90.00
_cell.angle_beta   90.00
_cell.angle_gamma   90.00
#
_symmetry.space_group_name_H-M   'P 1'
#
loop_
_entity.id
_entity.type
_entity.pdbx_description
1 polymer ?
#
loop_
_entity_poly.entity_id
_entity_poly.type
_entity_poly.pdbx_seq_one_letter_code
_entity_poly.pdbx_strand_id
1 'polypeptide(L)'
;MGRKKLEAILEKELAERNILSDIDENTYLVLWDFKGTKSVTPSFYKRVDALARLTGKIKMLQQSVYLVRGFKLSIYLAEIAKSFGAEVRVLQVLSTVVIL
;
A
#
# COMPACT_ATOMS: atom_id res chain seq x y z
N MET A 1 -9.55 -15.62 -7.51
CA MET A 1 -10.61 -14.61 -7.27
C MET A 1 -10.58 -13.61 -8.41
N GLY A 2 -11.73 -13.27 -9.00
CA GLY A 2 -11.80 -12.31 -10.10
C GLY A 2 -11.48 -10.88 -9.66
N ARG A 3 -10.91 -10.07 -10.57
CA ARG A 3 -10.46 -8.69 -10.30
C ARG A 3 -11.55 -7.82 -9.64
N LYS A 4 -12.76 -7.80 -10.22
CA LYS A 4 -13.89 -7.02 -9.68
C LYS A 4 -14.27 -7.39 -8.25
N LYS A 5 -14.20 -8.69 -7.91
CA LYS A 5 -14.50 -9.17 -6.55
C LYS A 5 -13.44 -8.71 -5.56
N LEU A 6 -12.16 -8.66 -5.97
CA LEU A 6 -11.10 -8.13 -5.12
C LEU A 6 -11.28 -6.64 -4.88
N GLU A 7 -11.51 -5.87 -5.93
CA GLU A 7 -11.70 -4.42 -5.83
C GLU A 7 -12.90 -4.10 -4.92
N ALA A 8 -14.03 -4.78 -5.06
CA ALA A 8 -15.20 -4.58 -4.19
C ALA A 8 -14.94 -4.91 -2.70
N ILE A 9 -14.14 -5.95 -2.40
CA ILE A 9 -13.74 -6.26 -1.02
C ILE A 9 -12.88 -5.13 -0.45
N LEU A 10 -11.89 -4.66 -1.23
CA LEU A 10 -10.99 -3.59 -0.80
C LEU A 10 -11.72 -2.26 -0.65
N GLU A 11 -12.65 -1.92 -1.54
CA GLU A 11 -13.50 -0.73 -1.41
C GLU A 11 -14.29 -0.73 -0.09
N LYS A 12 -14.87 -1.89 0.26
CA LYS A 12 -15.58 -2.05 1.54
C LYS A 12 -14.65 -1.86 2.73
N GLU A 13 -13.47 -2.48 2.71
CA GLU A 13 -12.47 -2.34 3.78
C GLU A 13 -11.97 -0.89 3.91
N LEU A 14 -11.76 -0.19 2.79
CA LEU A 14 -11.37 1.22 2.77
C LEU A 14 -12.45 2.14 3.36
N ALA A 15 -13.72 1.86 3.06
CA ALA A 15 -14.86 2.59 3.61
C ALA A 15 -15.03 2.35 5.11
N GLU A 16 -15.01 1.08 5.55
CA GLU A 16 -15.12 0.70 6.97
C GLU A 16 -14.04 1.34 7.84
N ARG A 17 -12.84 1.54 7.28
CA ARG A 17 -11.69 2.14 7.97
C ARG A 17 -11.60 3.66 7.80
N ASN A 18 -12.55 4.30 7.12
CA ASN A 18 -12.54 5.74 6.83
C ASN A 18 -11.21 6.20 6.20
N ILE A 19 -10.70 5.42 5.24
CA ILE A 19 -9.43 5.72 4.54
C ILE A 19 -9.67 6.68 3.37
N LEU A 20 -10.79 6.54 2.66
CA LEU A 20 -11.12 7.42 1.53
C LEU A 20 -11.49 8.84 1.97
N SER A 21 -11.97 9.00 3.21
CA SER A 21 -12.33 10.27 3.83
C SER A 21 -11.19 10.90 4.64
N ASP A 22 -9.99 10.28 4.64
CA ASP A 22 -8.84 10.81 5.36
C ASP A 22 -8.35 12.12 4.70
N ILE A 23 -8.26 13.18 5.50
CA ILE A 23 -7.82 14.51 5.07
C ILE A 23 -6.30 14.64 5.03
N ASP A 24 -5.57 13.66 5.56
CA ASP A 24 -4.12 13.66 5.54
C ASP A 24 -3.61 13.49 4.11
N GLU A 25 -2.96 14.53 3.60
CA GLU A 25 -2.30 14.54 2.29
C GLU A 25 -0.77 14.42 2.42
N ASN A 26 -0.23 14.14 3.62
CA ASN A 26 1.18 13.84 3.80
C ASN A 26 1.58 12.59 3.01
N THR A 27 2.86 12.55 2.66
CA THR A 27 3.44 11.47 1.87
C THR A 27 4.27 10.54 2.76
N TYR A 28 4.15 9.24 2.53
CA TYR A 28 4.82 8.20 3.29
C TYR A 28 5.53 7.23 2.34
N LEU A 29 6.68 6.70 2.77
CA LEU A 29 7.31 5.53 2.17
C LEU A 29 6.89 4.30 2.96
N VAL A 30 6.28 3.34 2.28
CA VAL A 30 6.01 2.00 2.80
C VAL A 30 7.03 1.06 2.19
N LEU A 31 7.93 0.55 3.03
CA LEU A 31 8.99 -0.38 2.66
C LEU A 31 8.70 -1.75 3.25
N TRP A 32 8.91 -2.81 2.49
CA TRP A 32 8.76 -4.17 3.02
C TRP A 32 9.88 -5.11 2.61
N ASP A 33 10.14 -6.11 3.44
CA ASP A 33 11.09 -7.17 3.18
C ASP A 33 10.49 -8.53 3.55
N PHE A 34 10.52 -9.47 2.62
CA PHE A 34 10.06 -10.83 2.83
C PHE A 34 11.26 -11.70 3.14
N LYS A 35 11.62 -11.80 4.43
CA LYS A 35 12.72 -12.65 4.87
C LYS A 35 12.36 -14.12 4.68
N GLY A 36 13.07 -14.81 3.77
CA GLY A 36 12.97 -16.25 3.53
C GLY A 36 12.51 -16.64 2.11
N THR A 37 12.76 -17.88 1.72
CA THR A 37 12.53 -18.46 0.37
C THR A 37 11.05 -18.65 -0.01
N LYS A 38 10.09 -18.15 0.77
CA LYS A 38 8.69 -18.09 0.32
C LYS A 38 8.59 -16.93 -0.68
N SER A 39 8.73 -17.27 -1.96
CA SER A 39 8.44 -16.40 -3.09
C SER A 39 7.23 -15.51 -2.78
N VAL A 40 7.40 -14.18 -2.87
CA VAL A 40 6.33 -13.22 -2.60
C VAL A 40 5.09 -13.62 -3.38
N THR A 41 3.98 -13.84 -2.67
CA THR A 41 2.80 -14.44 -3.29
C THR A 41 2.25 -13.49 -4.36
N PRO A 42 2.03 -13.94 -5.62
CA PRO A 42 1.44 -13.10 -6.67
C PRO A 42 0.10 -12.47 -6.28
N SER A 43 -0.61 -13.04 -5.30
CA SER A 43 -1.83 -12.48 -4.72
C SER A 43 -1.62 -11.21 -3.90
N PHE A 44 -0.44 -11.01 -3.29
CA PHE A 44 -0.09 -9.79 -2.56
C PHE A 44 0.00 -8.61 -3.53
N TYR A 45 0.82 -8.70 -4.57
CA TYR A 45 0.97 -7.62 -5.54
C TYR A 45 -0.34 -7.30 -6.27
N LYS A 46 -1.18 -8.30 -6.54
CA LYS A 46 -2.54 -8.07 -7.08
C LYS A 46 -3.41 -7.18 -6.16
N ARG A 47 -3.24 -7.27 -4.83
CA ARG A 47 -3.93 -6.39 -3.87
C ARG A 47 -3.36 -5.00 -3.89
N VAL A 48 -2.03 -4.87 -3.90
CA VAL A 48 -1.35 -3.57 -3.98
C VAL A 48 -1.76 -2.82 -5.24
N ASP A 49 -1.77 -3.50 -6.40
CA ASP A 49 -2.19 -2.91 -7.67
C ASP A 49 -3.67 -2.50 -7.67
N ALA A 50 -4.53 -3.29 -7.02
CA ALA A 50 -5.94 -2.95 -6.87
C ALA A 50 -6.11 -1.69 -6.00
N LEU A 51 -5.40 -1.60 -4.87
CA LEU A 51 -5.42 -0.40 -4.03
C LEU A 51 -4.89 0.83 -4.75
N ALA A 52 -3.82 0.68 -5.54
CA ALA A 52 -3.26 1.76 -6.33
C ALA A 52 -4.28 2.31 -7.34
N ARG A 53 -5.04 1.42 -8.01
CA ARG A 53 -6.12 1.83 -8.93
C ARG A 53 -7.29 2.48 -8.21
N LEU A 54 -7.73 1.92 -7.08
CA LEU A 54 -8.90 2.41 -6.35
C LEU A 54 -8.66 3.78 -5.73
N THR A 55 -7.44 4.02 -5.24
CA THR A 55 -7.12 5.25 -4.49
C THR A 55 -6.44 6.31 -5.35
N GLY A 56 -5.67 5.91 -6.37
CA GLY A 56 -4.77 6.82 -7.10
C GLY A 56 -3.64 7.39 -6.23
N LYS A 57 -3.50 6.95 -4.96
CA LYS A 57 -2.59 7.51 -3.95
C LYS A 57 -1.36 6.65 -3.68
N ILE A 58 -1.16 5.57 -4.44
CA ILE A 58 -0.04 4.63 -4.27
C ILE A 58 0.79 4.59 -5.56
N LYS A 59 2.10 4.79 -5.44
CA LYS A 59 3.07 4.69 -6.53
C LYS A 59 4.24 3.82 -6.11
N MET A 60 4.59 2.82 -6.92
CA MET A 60 5.82 2.04 -6.72
C MET A 60 7.02 2.90 -7.15
N LEU A 61 8.02 3.06 -6.27
CA LEU A 61 9.29 3.71 -6.60
C LEU A 61 10.33 2.68 -7.03
N GLN A 62 10.37 1.56 -6.31
CA GLN A 62 11.22 0.41 -6.57
C GLN A 62 10.50 -0.84 -6.05
N GLN A 63 10.97 -2.02 -6.45
CA GLN A 63 10.53 -3.27 -5.82
C GLN A 63 10.57 -3.13 -4.29
N SER A 64 9.44 -3.43 -3.66
CA SER A 64 9.23 -3.34 -2.22
C SER A 64 9.29 -1.95 -1.58
N VAL A 65 9.28 -0.87 -2.37
CA VAL A 65 9.27 0.52 -1.88
C VAL A 65 8.17 1.30 -2.58
N TYR A 66 7.17 1.74 -1.79
CA TYR A 66 5.97 2.39 -2.29
C TYR A 66 5.79 3.76 -1.66
N LEU A 67 5.59 4.76 -2.50
CA LEU A 67 5.17 6.09 -2.11
C LEU A 67 3.65 6.10 -1.95
N VAL A 68 3.16 6.46 -0.78
CA VAL A 68 1.74 6.44 -0.43
C VAL A 68 1.33 7.79 0.12
N ARG A 69 0.23 8.35 -0.39
CA ARG A 69 -0.37 9.57 0.17
C ARG A 69 -1.46 9.23 1.19
N GLY A 70 -1.36 9.83 2.37
CA GLY A 70 -2.27 9.67 3.50
C GLY A 70 -1.85 8.59 4.49
N PHE A 71 -1.85 8.95 5.77
CA PHE A 71 -1.38 8.08 6.86
C PHE A 71 -2.17 6.78 6.93
N LYS A 72 -3.51 6.83 6.97
CA LYS A 72 -4.30 5.60 7.15
C LYS A 72 -4.11 4.62 6.00
N LEU A 73 -3.97 5.13 4.77
CA LEU A 73 -3.69 4.29 3.60
C LEU A 73 -2.30 3.64 3.70
N SER A 74 -1.29 4.39 4.17
CA SER A 74 0.07 3.86 4.37
C SER A 74 0.10 2.74 5.42
N ILE A 75 -0.63 2.90 6.52
CA ILE A 75 -0.76 1.90 7.58
C ILE A 75 -1.52 0.68 7.08
N TYR A 76 -2.62 0.86 6.36
CA TYR A 76 -3.39 -0.25 5.82
C TYR A 76 -2.59 -1.07 4.79
N LEU A 77 -1.82 -0.41 3.92
CA LEU A 77 -0.90 -1.10 3.01
C LEU A 77 0.16 -1.90 3.79
N ALA A 78 0.70 -1.33 4.87
CA ALA A 78 1.66 -2.00 5.73
C ALA A 78 1.07 -3.23 6.45
N GLU A 79 -0.18 -3.16 6.91
CA GLU A 79 -0.91 -4.28 7.50
C GLU A 79 -1.10 -5.42 6.51
N ILE A 80 -1.45 -5.10 5.26
CA ILE A 80 -1.54 -6.10 4.20
C ILE A 80 -0.18 -6.77 4.02
N ALA A 81 0.90 -6.01 3.82
CA ALA A 81 2.24 -6.61 3.65
C ALA A 81 2.64 -7.50 4.84
N LYS A 82 2.38 -7.07 6.08
CA LYS A 82 2.57 -7.88 7.30
C LYS A 82 1.76 -9.17 7.29
N SER A 83 0.50 -9.15 6.85
CA SER A 83 -0.34 -10.36 6.77
C SER A 83 0.21 -11.41 5.80
N PHE A 84 1.05 -11.00 4.85
CA PHE A 84 1.77 -11.88 3.92
C PHE A 84 3.17 -12.27 4.43
N GLY A 85 3.53 -11.90 5.66
CA GLY A 85 4.80 -12.26 6.31
C GLY A 85 5.95 -11.30 6.06
N ALA A 86 5.70 -10.08 5.57
CA ALA A 86 6.75 -9.10 5.43
C ALA A 86 7.11 -8.42 6.76
N GLU A 87 8.40 -8.09 6.93
CA GLU A 87 8.82 -7.01 7.81
C GLU A 87 8.53 -5.68 7.09
N VAL A 88 7.94 -4.70 7.79
CA VAL A 88 7.47 -3.45 7.17
C VAL A 88 7.95 -2.24 7.96
N ARG A 89 8.37 -1.20 7.24
CA ARG A 89 8.68 0.13 7.79
C ARG A 89 7.85 1.17 7.06
N VAL A 90 7.29 2.11 7.82
CA VAL A 90 6.56 3.26 7.30
C VAL A 90 7.31 4.51 7.73
N LEU A 91 7.72 5.32 6.77
CA LEU A 91 8.47 6.56 6.99
C LEU A 91 7.66 7.73 6.46
N GLN A 92 7.46 8.78 7.27
CA GLN A 92 6.90 10.02 6.77
C GLN A 92 7.94 10.78 5.96
N VAL A 93 7.57 11.23 4.76
CA VAL A 93 8.41 12.04 3.90
C VAL A 93 8.14 13.51 4.21
N LEU A 94 9.08 14.16 4.88
CA LEU A 94 8.97 15.59 5.24
C LEU A 94 9.29 16.51 4.05
N SER A 95 10.11 16.05 3.12
CA SER A 95 10.50 16.80 1.92
C SER A 95 10.79 15.85 0.77
N THR A 96 10.41 16.22 -0.46
CA THR A 96 10.72 15.48 -1.68
C THR A 96 11.46 16.38 -2.65
N VAL A 97 12.61 15.94 -3.15
CA VAL A 97 13.36 16.60 -4.22
C VAL A 97 13.38 15.66 -5.42
N VAL A 98 12.92 16.14 -6.57
CA VAL A 98 12.95 15.38 -7.82
C VAL A 98 14.11 15.92 -8.64
N ILE A 99 15.07 15.05 -8.95
CA ILE A 99 16.17 15.33 -9.87
C ILE A 99 15.80 14.67 -11.20
N LEU A 100 15.68 15.49 -12.25
CA LEU A 100 15.31 15.09 -13.61
C LEU A 100 16.55 14.88 -14.47
#